data_AF-A0A2P6VBH3-F1
#
_entry.id   AF-A0A2P6VBH3-F1
#
_cell.length_a   1.000
_cell.length_b   1.000
_cell.length_c   1.000
_cell.angle_alpha   90.00
_cell.angle_beta   90.00
_cell.angle_gamma   90.00
#
_symmetry.space_group_name_H-M   'P 1'
#
loop_
_entity.id
_entity.type
_entity.pdbx_description
1 polymer ?
#
loop_
_entity_poly.entity_id
_entity_poly.type
_entity_poly.pdbx_seq_one_letter_code
_entity_poly.pdbx_strand_id
1 'polypeptide(L)'
;MSGPTRPSLFALAAIGSKTGAQSPSRLYHPPQASSARRHAKRPPSLPVEAPPVPLTPWEQLLEPLMGVHISGVVAVIAAVPGIAAYGLRHVLPLPASVVLWHIAGTGMLVAAAATEALAGRTTWIMGKRADGTINPVHFTLLWPYHVGLRAKLALQRRLSSEPSFSQVTDEYFIGAWPSEMALVPTVHPAVLDVTCELPLQVVPPAYLNLAVWDTHAPTAQQIETGVQWALAQRAVGRPVLVHCAHGHGRSATVLAAILIAEGKAKGASDAEALMKASRPRVRLNTRQRAALKQWIALREGTGKLE
;
A
#
# COMPACT_ATOMS: atom_id res chain seq x y z
N MET A 1 53.38 26.04 -0.57
CA MET A 1 52.29 25.17 -1.06
C MET A 1 52.05 24.10 0.00
N SER A 2 50.87 24.22 0.63
CA SER A 2 50.18 23.36 1.60
C SER A 2 50.75 21.98 1.96
N GLY A 3 51.06 21.78 3.26
CA GLY A 3 50.76 20.52 3.96
C GLY A 3 49.28 20.50 4.44
N PRO A 4 48.88 19.63 5.40
CA PRO A 4 49.62 18.50 5.96
C PRO A 4 48.82 17.16 6.06
N THR A 5 49.62 16.11 6.18
CA THR A 5 49.48 14.88 6.96
C THR A 5 48.38 14.81 8.04
N ARG A 6 47.63 13.69 8.04
CA ARG A 6 46.91 13.18 9.21
C ARG A 6 47.85 12.40 10.13
N PRO A 7 47.65 12.44 11.45
CA PRO A 7 47.97 11.31 12.31
C PRO A 7 46.71 10.74 12.97
N SER A 8 46.62 9.41 13.01
CA SER A 8 45.89 8.69 14.05
C SER A 8 46.89 8.28 15.12
N LEU A 9 46.52 8.39 16.40
CA LEU A 9 47.12 7.61 17.49
C LEU A 9 46.25 7.70 18.75
N PHE A 10 45.90 6.51 19.25
CA PHE A 10 45.88 6.03 20.65
C PHE A 10 45.21 6.90 21.74
N ALA A 11 44.18 6.43 22.45
CA ALA A 11 44.11 5.32 23.43
C ALA A 11 44.42 5.73 24.88
N LEU A 12 43.63 5.17 25.82
CA LEU A 12 43.87 4.97 27.26
C LEU A 12 43.99 6.25 28.13
N ALA A 13 43.59 6.33 29.39
CA ALA A 13 42.89 5.46 30.34
C ALA A 13 42.46 6.31 31.55
N ALA A 14 41.40 5.85 32.22
CA ALA A 14 41.09 5.80 33.66
C ALA A 14 41.68 6.75 34.74
N ILE A 15 40.95 6.74 35.87
CA ILE A 15 41.23 7.15 37.27
C ILE A 15 40.63 8.53 37.60
N GLY A 16 39.50 8.61 38.33
CA GLY A 16 39.39 8.56 39.81
C GLY A 16 39.55 9.98 40.39
N SER A 17 38.91 10.49 41.45
CA SER A 17 37.89 10.07 42.42
C SER A 17 37.50 11.32 43.24
N LYS A 18 36.26 11.35 43.76
CA LYS A 18 35.77 12.02 45.00
C LYS A 18 36.00 13.53 45.24
N THR A 19 34.89 14.26 45.37
CA THR A 19 34.46 15.16 46.49
C THR A 19 33.07 15.70 46.11
N GLY A 20 31.98 15.57 46.86
CA GLY A 20 31.81 15.94 48.26
C GLY A 20 31.19 17.34 48.35
N ALA A 21 29.89 17.50 48.09
CA ALA A 21 29.14 18.71 48.43
C ALA A 21 27.65 18.40 48.63
N GLN A 22 27.19 18.62 49.86
CA GLN A 22 25.81 18.52 50.33
C GLN A 22 24.99 19.77 49.90
N SER A 23 23.72 19.59 49.53
CA SER A 23 22.66 20.61 49.63
C SER A 23 21.27 19.97 49.40
N PRO A 24 20.16 20.60 49.81
CA PRO A 24 19.29 20.04 50.84
C PRO A 24 18.02 19.41 50.28
N SER A 25 17.49 18.45 51.03
CA SER A 25 16.17 17.84 50.86
C SER A 25 15.05 18.90 50.87
N ARG A 26 14.56 19.29 49.69
CA ARG A 26 13.22 19.88 49.54
C ARG A 26 12.21 18.74 49.51
N LEU A 27 11.40 18.68 50.57
CA LEU A 27 10.16 17.90 50.63
C LEU A 27 9.28 18.27 49.43
N TYR A 28 9.11 17.33 48.51
CA TYR A 28 8.17 17.46 47.40
C TYR A 28 6.77 17.16 47.92
N HIS A 29 5.97 18.20 48.17
CA HIS A 29 4.54 18.07 48.35
C HIS A 29 3.88 17.95 46.96
N PRO A 30 3.13 16.87 46.66
CA PRO A 30 2.35 16.84 45.43
C PRO A 30 1.23 17.90 45.52
N PRO A 31 0.95 18.65 44.44
CA PRO A 31 -0.16 19.59 44.44
C PRO A 31 -1.48 18.82 44.56
N GLN A 32 -2.31 19.25 45.51
CA GLN A 32 -3.67 18.75 45.67
C GLN A 32 -4.44 18.95 44.36
N ALA A 33 -5.04 17.87 43.87
CA ALA A 33 -5.88 17.88 42.70
C ALA A 33 -7.10 18.78 42.93
N SER A 34 -7.06 20.01 42.41
CA SER A 34 -8.26 20.84 42.33
C SER A 34 -9.24 20.18 41.37
N SER A 35 -10.41 19.80 41.88
CA SER A 35 -11.51 19.22 41.11
C SER A 35 -12.13 20.25 40.15
N ALA A 36 -11.44 20.57 39.07
CA ALA A 36 -12.02 21.28 37.95
C ALA A 36 -12.77 20.27 37.08
N ARG A 37 -14.08 20.09 37.35
CA ARG A 37 -15.02 19.45 36.41
C ARG A 37 -14.99 20.24 35.10
N ARG A 38 -14.13 19.85 34.16
CA ARG A 38 -14.32 20.19 32.75
C ARG A 38 -15.55 19.44 32.29
N HIS A 39 -16.62 20.16 31.97
CA HIS A 39 -17.73 19.62 31.19
C HIS A 39 -17.18 19.16 29.84
N ALA A 40 -16.76 17.90 29.76
CA ALA A 40 -16.54 17.21 28.50
C ALA A 40 -17.91 17.12 27.81
N LYS A 41 -18.16 17.98 26.82
CA LYS A 41 -19.27 17.79 25.89
C LYS A 41 -19.09 16.40 25.28
N ARG A 42 -20.11 15.56 25.44
CA ARG A 42 -20.22 14.27 24.75
C ARG A 42 -19.91 14.50 23.27
N PRO A 43 -19.04 13.70 22.61
CA PRO A 43 -18.92 13.77 21.17
C PRO A 43 -20.31 13.54 20.56
N PRO A 44 -20.69 14.28 19.50
CA PRO A 44 -21.94 14.02 18.80
C PRO A 44 -21.94 12.57 18.33
N SER A 45 -23.01 11.85 18.65
CA SER A 45 -23.23 10.48 18.20
C SER A 45 -23.09 10.41 16.68
N LEU A 46 -22.22 9.51 16.19
CA LEU A 46 -22.12 9.22 14.76
C LEU A 46 -23.52 8.88 14.21
N PRO A 47 -23.93 9.43 13.05
CA PRO A 47 -25.18 9.02 12.42
C PRO A 47 -25.10 7.52 12.12
N VAL A 48 -26.15 6.80 12.54
CA VAL A 48 -26.34 5.38 12.25
C VAL A 48 -26.21 5.19 10.73
N GLU A 49 -25.21 4.42 10.30
CA GLU A 49 -24.99 4.10 8.89
C GLU A 49 -26.27 3.46 8.34
N ALA A 50 -26.78 3.97 7.22
CA ALA A 50 -28.00 3.44 6.61
C ALA A 50 -27.82 1.92 6.36
N PRO A 51 -28.86 1.10 6.59
CA PRO A 51 -28.77 -0.32 6.32
C PRO A 51 -28.39 -0.55 4.85
N PRO A 52 -27.57 -1.56 4.55
CA PRO A 52 -27.19 -1.85 3.18
C PRO A 52 -28.45 -2.08 2.34
N VAL A 53 -28.51 -1.41 1.19
CA VAL A 53 -29.59 -1.61 0.22
C VAL A 53 -29.58 -3.09 -0.18
N PRO A 54 -30.70 -3.83 -0.04
CA PRO A 54 -30.74 -5.24 -0.39
C PRO A 54 -30.47 -5.40 -1.90
N LEU A 55 -29.59 -6.35 -2.23
CA LEU A 55 -29.26 -6.69 -3.62
C LEU A 55 -30.54 -7.09 -4.36
N THR A 56 -30.71 -6.62 -5.57
CA THR A 56 -31.82 -7.02 -6.44
C THR A 56 -31.71 -8.50 -6.85
N PRO A 57 -32.81 -9.16 -7.26
CA PRO A 57 -32.80 -10.60 -7.57
C PRO A 57 -31.78 -11.02 -8.65
N TRP A 58 -31.50 -10.14 -9.62
CA TRP A 58 -30.49 -10.39 -10.66
C TRP A 58 -29.06 -10.06 -10.19
N GLU A 59 -28.88 -9.14 -9.24
CA GLU A 59 -27.58 -8.93 -8.56
C GLU A 59 -27.22 -10.11 -7.66
N GLN A 60 -28.21 -10.78 -7.04
CA GLN A 60 -28.02 -12.02 -6.29
C GLN A 60 -27.65 -13.20 -7.21
N LEU A 61 -28.29 -13.31 -8.38
CA LEU A 61 -27.93 -14.29 -9.42
C LEU A 61 -26.52 -14.07 -9.99
N LEU A 62 -26.06 -12.82 -10.03
CA LEU A 62 -24.72 -12.46 -10.44
C LEU A 62 -23.71 -12.48 -9.29
N GLU A 63 -24.09 -12.63 -8.02
CA GLU A 63 -23.17 -12.62 -6.89
C GLU A 63 -22.01 -13.65 -7.03
N PRO A 64 -22.26 -14.89 -7.49
CA PRO A 64 -21.18 -15.85 -7.76
C PRO A 64 -20.26 -15.43 -8.92
N LEU A 65 -20.79 -14.67 -9.88
CA LEU A 65 -20.08 -14.18 -11.08
C LEU A 65 -19.37 -12.83 -10.83
N MET A 66 -19.90 -12.00 -9.93
CA MET A 66 -19.23 -10.84 -9.33
C MET A 66 -18.10 -11.27 -8.38
N GLY A 67 -18.16 -12.54 -7.94
CA GLY A 67 -17.11 -13.27 -7.25
C GLY A 67 -16.10 -13.97 -8.16
N VAL A 68 -16.06 -13.72 -9.49
CA VAL A 68 -14.90 -14.15 -10.28
C VAL A 68 -13.69 -13.36 -9.81
N HIS A 69 -13.00 -13.91 -8.82
CA HIS A 69 -11.75 -13.37 -8.32
C HIS A 69 -10.81 -13.17 -9.50
N ILE A 70 -10.07 -12.07 -9.53
CA ILE A 70 -9.05 -11.84 -10.56
C ILE A 70 -8.04 -13.00 -10.60
N SER A 71 -7.81 -13.69 -9.47
CA SER A 71 -7.07 -14.95 -9.46
C SER A 71 -7.68 -16.02 -10.38
N GLY A 72 -9.00 -16.16 -10.45
CA GLY A 72 -9.69 -17.06 -11.37
C GLY A 72 -9.48 -16.67 -12.84
N VAL A 73 -9.60 -15.38 -13.17
CA VAL A 73 -9.30 -14.88 -14.54
C VAL A 73 -7.84 -15.15 -14.92
N VAL A 74 -6.91 -14.87 -13.99
CA VAL A 74 -5.48 -15.15 -14.19
C VAL A 74 -5.23 -16.65 -14.39
N ALA A 75 -5.89 -17.51 -13.61
CA ALA A 75 -5.77 -18.97 -13.76
C ALA A 75 -6.26 -19.45 -15.13
N VAL A 76 -7.40 -18.96 -15.61
CA VAL A 76 -7.94 -19.30 -16.94
C VAL A 76 -6.98 -18.87 -18.04
N ILE A 77 -6.48 -17.63 -17.99
CA ILE A 77 -5.51 -17.13 -18.97
C ILE A 77 -4.20 -17.95 -18.90
N ALA A 78 -3.75 -18.29 -17.70
CA ALA A 78 -2.54 -19.08 -17.48
C ALA A 78 -2.66 -20.53 -17.96
N ALA A 79 -3.88 -21.09 -18.05
CA ALA A 79 -4.10 -22.43 -18.58
C ALA A 79 -3.84 -22.51 -20.09
N VAL A 80 -4.07 -21.43 -20.84
CA VAL A 80 -4.00 -21.42 -22.32
C VAL A 80 -2.62 -21.84 -22.84
N PRO A 81 -1.48 -21.29 -22.36
CA PRO A 81 -0.15 -21.75 -22.77
C PRO A 81 0.10 -23.24 -22.45
N GLY A 82 -0.38 -23.73 -21.31
CA GLY A 82 -0.23 -25.14 -20.92
C GLY A 82 -1.04 -26.09 -21.80
N ILE A 83 -2.28 -25.71 -22.12
CA ILE A 83 -3.14 -26.46 -23.07
C ILE A 83 -2.49 -26.50 -24.45
N ALA A 84 -1.95 -25.37 -24.92
CA ALA A 84 -1.22 -25.31 -26.19
C ALA A 84 0.04 -26.19 -26.18
N ALA A 85 0.85 -26.13 -25.12
CA ALA A 85 2.05 -26.95 -24.96
C ALA A 85 1.71 -28.45 -24.97
N TYR A 86 0.63 -28.84 -24.30
CA TYR A 86 0.16 -30.22 -24.29
C TYR A 86 -0.39 -30.65 -25.65
N GLY A 87 -1.27 -29.85 -26.27
CA GLY A 87 -1.90 -30.16 -27.55
C GLY A 87 -0.91 -30.25 -28.71
N LEU A 88 0.12 -29.39 -28.71
CA LEU A 88 1.14 -29.32 -29.76
C LEU A 88 2.41 -30.11 -29.42
N ARG A 89 2.41 -30.95 -28.38
CA ARG A 89 3.61 -31.65 -27.86
C ARG A 89 4.38 -32.49 -28.89
N HIS A 90 3.72 -32.94 -29.95
CA HIS A 90 4.35 -33.74 -31.02
C HIS A 90 4.99 -32.88 -32.12
N VAL A 91 4.72 -31.57 -32.13
CA VAL A 91 5.20 -30.61 -33.15
C VAL A 91 6.13 -29.57 -32.53
N LEU A 92 5.90 -29.19 -31.27
CA LEU A 92 6.58 -28.11 -30.60
C LEU A 92 8.00 -28.52 -30.16
N PRO A 93 9.06 -27.78 -30.53
CA PRO A 93 10.41 -28.03 -30.02
C PRO A 93 10.47 -27.94 -28.49
N LEU A 94 11.32 -28.75 -27.88
CA LEU A 94 11.46 -28.82 -26.41
C LEU A 94 11.63 -27.44 -25.75
N PRO A 95 12.49 -26.52 -26.24
CA PRO A 95 12.64 -25.19 -25.62
C PRO A 95 11.34 -24.37 -25.61
N ALA A 96 10.57 -24.43 -26.70
CA ALA A 96 9.29 -23.71 -26.78
C ALA A 96 8.25 -24.33 -25.83
N SER A 97 8.22 -25.66 -25.70
CA SER A 97 7.36 -26.35 -24.74
C SER A 97 7.69 -25.95 -23.30
N VAL A 98 8.97 -25.92 -22.93
CA VAL A 98 9.43 -25.50 -21.59
C VAL A 98 9.00 -24.06 -21.28
N VAL A 99 9.13 -23.13 -22.23
CA VAL A 99 8.68 -21.74 -22.05
C VAL A 99 7.17 -21.67 -21.81
N LEU A 100 6.36 -22.36 -22.61
CA LEU A 100 4.90 -22.35 -22.44
C LEU A 100 4.47 -22.95 -21.09
N TRP A 101 5.08 -24.06 -20.68
CA TRP A 101 4.83 -24.65 -19.36
C TRP A 101 5.26 -23.71 -18.23
N HIS A 102 6.36 -22.99 -18.39
CA HIS A 102 6.80 -22.00 -17.41
C HIS A 102 5.84 -20.80 -17.31
N ILE A 103 5.35 -20.29 -18.44
CA ILE A 103 4.31 -19.23 -18.45
C ILE A 103 3.05 -19.73 -17.73
N ALA A 104 2.59 -20.94 -18.04
CA ALA A 104 1.41 -21.52 -17.39
C ALA A 104 1.62 -21.72 -15.89
N GLY A 105 2.74 -22.31 -15.49
CA GLY A 105 3.07 -22.60 -14.10
C GLY A 105 3.22 -21.33 -13.26
N THR A 106 3.89 -20.30 -13.78
CA THR A 106 4.03 -19.01 -13.07
C THR A 106 2.68 -18.30 -12.95
N GLY A 107 1.85 -18.29 -13.98
CA GLY A 107 0.50 -17.73 -13.92
C GLY A 107 -0.40 -18.45 -12.92
N MET A 108 -0.36 -19.78 -12.88
CA MET A 108 -1.09 -20.59 -11.90
C MET A 108 -0.61 -20.35 -10.46
N LEU A 109 0.70 -20.27 -10.25
CA LEU A 109 1.29 -19.95 -8.95
C LEU A 109 0.81 -18.58 -8.45
N VAL A 110 0.83 -17.57 -9.32
CA VAL A 110 0.34 -16.23 -8.97
C VAL A 110 -1.17 -16.23 -8.71
N ALA A 111 -1.96 -16.92 -9.53
CA ALA A 111 -3.39 -17.07 -9.30
C ALA A 111 -3.68 -17.67 -7.91
N ALA A 112 -3.00 -18.77 -7.56
CA ALA A 112 -3.14 -19.41 -6.27
C ALA A 112 -2.70 -18.48 -5.13
N ALA A 113 -1.53 -17.85 -5.25
CA ALA A 113 -0.98 -16.94 -4.24
C ALA A 113 -1.89 -15.72 -4.00
N ALA A 114 -2.56 -15.21 -5.03
CA ALA A 114 -3.47 -14.08 -4.96
C ALA A 114 -4.91 -14.46 -4.58
N THR A 115 -5.19 -15.72 -4.19
CA THR A 115 -6.49 -16.09 -3.61
C THR A 115 -6.72 -15.39 -2.28
N GLU A 116 -7.98 -15.28 -1.88
CA GLU A 116 -8.35 -14.63 -0.60
C GLU A 116 -7.73 -15.32 0.61
N ALA A 117 -7.64 -16.65 0.59
CA ALA A 117 -7.05 -17.43 1.67
C ALA A 117 -5.53 -17.22 1.82
N LEU A 118 -4.82 -16.92 0.73
CA LEU A 118 -3.36 -16.89 0.71
C LEU A 118 -2.76 -15.50 0.58
N ALA A 119 -3.47 -14.54 -0.02
CA ALA A 119 -2.93 -13.24 -0.38
C ALA A 119 -2.24 -12.50 0.78
N GLY A 120 -2.82 -12.54 1.99
CA GLY A 120 -2.23 -11.89 3.16
C GLY A 120 -0.87 -12.45 3.58
N ARG A 121 -0.51 -13.66 3.16
CA ARG A 121 0.69 -14.40 3.59
C ARG A 121 1.69 -14.66 2.46
N THR A 122 1.37 -14.30 1.22
CA THR A 122 2.14 -14.70 0.02
C THR A 122 2.71 -13.54 -0.76
N THR A 123 2.57 -12.30 -0.31
CA THR A 123 3.13 -11.12 -1.00
C THR A 123 4.65 -11.22 -1.17
N TRP A 124 5.34 -11.93 -0.28
CA TRP A 124 6.78 -12.21 -0.35
C TRP A 124 7.19 -12.98 -1.62
N ILE A 125 6.28 -13.73 -2.25
CA ILE A 125 6.55 -14.46 -3.50
C ILE A 125 6.92 -13.49 -4.62
N MET A 126 6.40 -12.26 -4.60
CA MET A 126 6.77 -11.23 -5.58
C MET A 126 8.19 -10.66 -5.35
N GLY A 127 8.83 -10.98 -4.23
CA GLY A 127 10.23 -10.63 -3.96
C GLY A 127 10.51 -9.14 -3.81
N LYS A 128 9.48 -8.32 -3.54
CA LYS A 128 9.64 -6.88 -3.37
C LYS A 128 10.28 -6.54 -2.04
N ARG A 129 11.31 -5.70 -2.09
CA ARG A 129 12.08 -5.23 -0.93
C ARG A 129 11.58 -3.87 -0.45
N ALA A 130 12.02 -3.48 0.74
CA ALA A 130 11.66 -2.20 1.36
C ALA A 130 12.14 -0.98 0.56
N ASP A 131 13.19 -1.12 -0.26
CA ASP A 131 13.68 -0.08 -1.18
C ASP A 131 12.90 -0.02 -2.52
N GLY A 132 11.88 -0.87 -2.68
CA GLY A 132 11.05 -0.94 -3.87
C GLY A 132 11.64 -1.79 -5.00
N THR A 133 12.85 -2.34 -4.84
CA THR A 133 13.42 -3.27 -5.82
C THR A 133 12.76 -4.63 -5.73
N ILE A 134 12.77 -5.38 -6.84
CA ILE A 134 12.36 -6.78 -6.86
C ILE A 134 13.62 -7.65 -6.84
N ASN A 135 13.65 -8.65 -5.96
CA ASN A 135 14.74 -9.61 -5.88
C ASN A 135 14.94 -10.29 -7.25
N PRO A 136 16.17 -10.27 -7.82
CA PRO A 136 16.43 -10.86 -9.13
C PRO A 136 16.03 -12.34 -9.24
N VAL A 137 16.17 -13.12 -8.16
CA VAL A 137 15.78 -14.54 -8.16
C VAL A 137 14.26 -14.70 -8.34
N HIS A 138 13.48 -13.90 -7.61
CA HIS A 138 12.01 -13.90 -7.75
C HIS A 138 11.60 -13.37 -9.12
N PHE A 139 12.26 -12.31 -9.59
CA PHE A 139 12.02 -11.77 -10.92
C PHE A 139 12.30 -12.81 -12.01
N THR A 140 13.42 -13.53 -11.94
CA THR A 140 13.76 -14.58 -12.91
C THR A 140 12.78 -15.75 -12.82
N LEU A 141 12.35 -16.16 -11.62
CA LEU A 141 11.36 -17.24 -11.48
C LEU A 141 9.97 -16.84 -12.02
N LEU A 142 9.58 -15.58 -11.86
CA LEU A 142 8.25 -15.05 -12.20
C LEU A 142 8.31 -14.10 -13.42
N TRP A 143 9.36 -14.20 -14.23
CA TRP A 143 9.62 -13.26 -15.31
C TRP A 143 8.45 -13.15 -16.29
N PRO A 144 7.74 -14.24 -16.68
CA PRO A 144 6.65 -14.13 -17.62
C PRO A 144 5.50 -13.30 -17.06
N TYR A 145 5.21 -13.47 -15.76
CA TYR A 145 4.18 -12.70 -15.08
C TYR A 145 4.56 -11.21 -15.00
N HIS A 146 5.78 -10.89 -14.57
CA HIS A 146 6.22 -9.50 -14.48
C HIS A 146 6.25 -8.80 -15.86
N VAL A 147 6.73 -9.48 -16.89
CA VAL A 147 6.74 -8.95 -18.26
C VAL A 147 5.30 -8.73 -18.75
N GLY A 148 4.42 -9.72 -18.59
CA GLY A 148 3.01 -9.61 -18.99
C GLY A 148 2.28 -8.48 -18.26
N LEU A 149 2.50 -8.35 -16.94
CA LEU A 149 1.91 -7.27 -16.14
C LEU A 149 2.39 -5.89 -16.60
N ARG A 150 3.70 -5.71 -16.80
CA ARG A 150 4.26 -4.43 -17.25
C ARG A 150 3.79 -4.09 -18.66
N ALA A 151 3.72 -5.08 -19.56
CA ALA A 151 3.18 -4.91 -20.91
C ALA A 151 1.70 -4.50 -20.87
N LYS A 152 0.88 -5.15 -20.03
CA LYS A 152 -0.53 -4.77 -19.80
C LYS A 152 -0.64 -3.32 -19.34
N LEU A 153 0.14 -2.91 -18.34
CA LEU A 153 0.10 -1.54 -17.81
C LEU A 153 0.58 -0.50 -18.84
N ALA A 154 1.64 -0.81 -19.60
CA ALA A 154 2.12 0.05 -20.67
C ALA A 154 1.10 0.20 -21.80
N LEU A 155 0.48 -0.91 -22.24
CA LEU A 155 -0.57 -0.89 -23.25
C LEU A 155 -1.79 -0.10 -22.76
N GLN A 156 -2.27 -0.37 -21.55
CA GLN A 156 -3.39 0.35 -20.98
C GLN A 156 -3.11 1.85 -20.85
N ARG A 157 -1.88 2.23 -20.50
CA ARG A 157 -1.49 3.65 -20.45
C ARG A 157 -1.52 4.30 -21.83
N ARG A 158 -1.12 3.59 -22.89
CA ARG A 158 -1.23 4.08 -24.27
C ARG A 158 -2.68 4.22 -24.75
N LEU A 159 -3.58 3.38 -24.23
CA LEU A 159 -4.98 3.37 -24.65
C LEU A 159 -5.89 4.25 -23.78
N SER A 160 -5.48 4.60 -22.55
CA SER A 160 -6.30 5.37 -21.61
C SER A 160 -5.97 6.86 -21.67
N SER A 161 -6.99 7.71 -21.68
CA SER A 161 -6.89 9.17 -21.52
C SER A 161 -6.77 9.63 -20.06
N GLU A 162 -6.60 8.69 -19.13
CA GLU A 162 -6.60 9.02 -17.70
C GLU A 162 -5.18 9.41 -17.29
N PRO A 163 -4.99 10.53 -16.58
CA PRO A 163 -3.65 10.94 -16.16
C PRO A 163 -3.05 9.90 -15.20
N SER A 164 -1.72 9.80 -15.20
CA SER A 164 -1.01 8.83 -14.35
C SER A 164 -1.19 9.12 -12.86
N PHE A 165 -1.43 10.37 -12.48
CA PHE A 165 -1.79 10.78 -11.14
C PHE A 165 -2.80 11.92 -11.17
N SER A 166 -3.52 12.10 -10.06
CA SER A 166 -4.43 13.21 -9.83
C SER A 166 -4.13 13.82 -8.46
N GLN A 167 -4.15 15.14 -8.36
CA GLN A 167 -4.09 15.84 -7.08
C GLN A 167 -5.47 15.77 -6.41
N VAL A 168 -5.52 15.31 -5.16
CA VAL A 168 -6.78 15.21 -4.40
C VAL A 168 -6.91 16.39 -3.45
N THR A 169 -5.80 16.79 -2.83
CA THR A 169 -5.68 17.99 -2.02
C THR A 169 -4.33 18.66 -2.32
N ASP A 170 -4.04 19.81 -1.72
CA ASP A 170 -2.74 20.49 -1.87
C ASP A 170 -1.55 19.59 -1.48
N GLU A 171 -1.83 18.57 -0.67
CA GLU A 171 -0.84 17.73 -0.01
C GLU A 171 -0.72 16.32 -0.58
N TYR A 172 -1.78 15.82 -1.21
CA TYR A 172 -1.90 14.41 -1.56
C TYR A 172 -2.26 14.20 -3.01
N PHE A 173 -1.54 13.24 -3.61
CA PHE A 173 -1.77 12.75 -4.96
C PHE A 173 -2.15 11.28 -4.89
N ILE A 174 -3.00 10.85 -5.82
CA ILE A 174 -3.31 9.44 -6.07
C ILE A 174 -2.96 9.07 -7.50
N GLY A 175 -2.36 7.90 -7.73
CA GLY A 175 -1.93 7.55 -9.07
C GLY A 175 -1.75 6.06 -9.39
N ALA A 176 -1.58 5.82 -10.68
CA ALA A 176 -1.07 4.59 -11.24
C ALA A 176 0.44 4.45 -10.98
N TRP A 177 0.99 3.30 -11.32
CA TRP A 177 2.39 2.99 -11.08
C TRP A 177 3.33 3.98 -11.81
N PRO A 178 4.18 4.73 -11.08
CA PRO A 178 5.12 5.68 -11.65
C PRO A 178 6.32 4.91 -12.24
N SER A 179 6.18 4.44 -13.48
CA SER A 179 7.23 3.68 -14.15
C SER A 179 8.42 4.53 -14.62
N GLU A 180 8.31 5.85 -14.55
CA GLU A 180 9.33 6.82 -14.95
C GLU A 180 9.04 8.19 -14.30
N MET A 181 10.05 9.06 -14.25
CA MET A 181 9.96 10.37 -13.58
C MET A 181 8.88 11.30 -14.17
N ALA A 182 8.60 11.20 -15.47
CA ALA A 182 7.55 11.98 -16.13
C ALA A 182 6.12 11.64 -15.64
N LEU A 183 5.95 10.50 -14.95
CA LEU A 183 4.68 10.03 -14.41
C LEU A 183 4.53 10.34 -12.92
N VAL A 184 5.36 11.23 -12.39
CA VAL A 184 5.34 11.71 -11.00
C VAL A 184 5.02 13.22 -11.01
N PRO A 185 4.29 13.75 -10.02
CA PRO A 185 4.09 15.20 -9.90
C PRO A 185 5.41 15.96 -9.91
N THR A 186 5.43 17.14 -10.56
CA THR A 186 6.62 18.01 -10.68
C THR A 186 7.16 18.47 -9.32
N VAL A 187 6.30 18.53 -8.30
CA VAL A 187 6.65 18.80 -6.89
C VAL A 187 7.48 17.70 -6.24
N HIS A 188 7.70 16.57 -6.94
CA HIS A 188 8.55 15.47 -6.51
C HIS A 188 8.19 14.93 -5.11
N PRO A 189 6.97 14.38 -4.94
CA PRO A 189 6.44 13.97 -3.65
C PRO A 189 7.14 12.73 -3.09
N ALA A 190 7.02 12.53 -1.78
CA ALA A 190 7.29 11.24 -1.15
C ALA A 190 6.31 10.18 -1.71
N VAL A 191 6.75 8.92 -1.81
CA VAL A 191 5.98 7.86 -2.48
C VAL A 191 5.53 6.79 -1.49
N LEU A 192 4.21 6.58 -1.41
CA LEU A 192 3.57 5.49 -0.70
C LEU A 192 3.03 4.48 -1.73
N ASP A 193 3.68 3.33 -1.80
CA ASP A 193 3.47 2.29 -2.79
C ASP A 193 2.68 1.12 -2.19
N VAL A 194 1.48 0.87 -2.69
CA VAL A 194 0.58 -0.18 -2.18
C VAL A 194 0.60 -1.44 -3.08
N THR A 195 1.72 -1.73 -3.73
CA THR A 195 1.89 -2.92 -4.60
C THR A 195 2.92 -3.89 -4.06
N CYS A 196 2.71 -5.19 -4.26
CA CYS A 196 3.75 -6.20 -4.04
C CYS A 196 4.49 -6.55 -5.34
N GLU A 197 3.87 -6.32 -6.49
CA GLU A 197 4.23 -6.90 -7.79
C GLU A 197 4.99 -5.94 -8.73
N LEU A 198 4.97 -4.63 -8.46
CA LEU A 198 5.58 -3.60 -9.29
C LEU A 198 6.82 -3.01 -8.60
N PRO A 199 7.95 -2.86 -9.30
CA PRO A 199 9.14 -2.25 -8.70
C PRO A 199 9.02 -0.72 -8.68
N LEU A 200 9.69 -0.07 -7.73
CA LEU A 200 9.93 1.36 -7.79
C LEU A 200 10.88 1.67 -8.98
N GLN A 201 10.49 2.59 -9.87
CA GLN A 201 11.29 2.99 -11.04
C GLN A 201 11.66 4.49 -11.04
N VAL A 202 11.39 5.15 -9.92
CA VAL A 202 11.67 6.57 -9.70
C VAL A 202 12.47 6.71 -8.42
N VAL A 203 13.14 7.83 -8.24
CA VAL A 203 13.90 8.12 -7.02
C VAL A 203 13.16 9.20 -6.24
N PRO A 204 12.25 8.84 -5.31
CA PRO A 204 11.53 9.81 -4.51
C PRO A 204 12.37 10.29 -3.31
N PRO A 205 12.02 11.41 -2.66
CA PRO A 205 12.75 11.93 -1.50
C PRO A 205 12.51 11.07 -0.24
N ALA A 206 11.43 10.29 -0.22
CA ALA A 206 11.14 9.27 0.77
C ALA A 206 10.22 8.21 0.15
N TYR A 207 10.35 6.96 0.61
CA TYR A 207 9.58 5.83 0.10
C TYR A 207 9.06 4.95 1.23
N LEU A 208 7.82 4.49 1.09
CA LEU A 208 7.24 3.41 1.90
C LEU A 208 6.52 2.43 0.99
N ASN A 209 6.79 1.13 1.16
CA ASN A 209 6.00 0.08 0.53
C ASN A 209 5.07 -0.60 1.54
N LEU A 210 3.79 -0.69 1.18
CA LEU A 210 2.80 -1.56 1.78
C LEU A 210 2.47 -2.66 0.78
N ALA A 211 3.15 -3.81 0.88
CA ALA A 211 2.98 -4.92 -0.04
C ALA A 211 1.54 -5.49 0.04
N VAL A 212 0.76 -5.28 -1.01
CA VAL A 212 -0.63 -5.77 -1.14
C VAL A 212 -0.86 -6.24 -2.57
N TRP A 213 -1.39 -7.45 -2.72
CA TRP A 213 -1.82 -8.02 -4.00
C TRP A 213 -2.94 -7.23 -4.66
N ASP A 214 -2.95 -7.22 -6.00
CA ASP A 214 -3.97 -6.49 -6.73
C ASP A 214 -5.40 -6.89 -6.34
N THR A 215 -6.26 -5.89 -6.22
CA THR A 215 -7.67 -5.97 -5.76
C THR A 215 -7.92 -6.51 -4.34
N HIS A 216 -6.87 -6.82 -3.59
CA HIS A 216 -6.98 -7.02 -2.15
C HIS A 216 -6.91 -5.68 -1.39
N ALA A 217 -7.11 -5.77 -0.09
CA ALA A 217 -7.06 -4.63 0.81
C ALA A 217 -5.79 -4.70 1.68
N PRO A 218 -5.15 -3.56 2.00
CA PRO A 218 -4.17 -3.51 3.08
C PRO A 218 -4.84 -3.88 4.40
N THR A 219 -4.09 -4.52 5.30
CA THR A 219 -4.54 -4.78 6.68
C THR A 219 -4.70 -3.47 7.46
N ALA A 220 -5.48 -3.47 8.53
CA ALA A 220 -5.63 -2.27 9.38
C ALA A 220 -4.28 -1.76 9.92
N GLN A 221 -3.34 -2.65 10.24
CA GLN A 221 -2.00 -2.27 10.67
C GLN A 221 -1.18 -1.63 9.53
N GLN A 222 -1.28 -2.16 8.31
CA GLN A 222 -0.64 -1.53 7.14
C GLN A 222 -1.24 -0.16 6.84
N ILE A 223 -2.57 -0.03 6.95
CA ILE A 223 -3.26 1.26 6.81
C ILE A 223 -2.72 2.25 7.84
N GLU A 224 -2.69 1.88 9.12
CA GLU A 224 -2.17 2.74 10.18
C GLU A 224 -0.70 3.14 9.94
N THR A 225 0.14 2.19 9.53
CA THR A 225 1.54 2.46 9.16
C THR A 225 1.63 3.49 8.03
N GLY A 226 0.81 3.33 6.99
CA GLY A 226 0.75 4.27 5.87
C GLY A 226 0.27 5.66 6.29
N VAL A 227 -0.74 5.73 7.17
CA VAL A 227 -1.27 6.98 7.72
C VAL A 227 -0.19 7.71 8.52
N GLN A 228 0.43 7.05 9.50
CA GLN A 228 1.46 7.68 10.34
C GLN A 228 2.65 8.15 9.51
N TRP A 229 3.09 7.34 8.54
CA TRP A 229 4.18 7.72 7.66
C TRP A 229 3.82 8.93 6.79
N ALA A 230 2.62 8.97 6.20
CA ALA A 230 2.17 10.06 5.37
C ALA A 230 2.06 11.37 6.17
N LEU A 231 1.49 11.33 7.36
CA LEU A 231 1.43 12.47 8.28
C LEU A 231 2.83 12.97 8.66
N ALA A 232 3.78 12.07 8.90
CA ALA A 232 5.17 12.45 9.16
C ALA A 232 5.84 13.14 7.96
N GLN A 233 5.57 12.69 6.72
CA GLN A 233 6.03 13.39 5.51
C GLN A 233 5.41 14.79 5.40
N ARG A 234 4.11 14.92 5.72
CA ARG A 234 3.42 16.20 5.74
C ARG A 234 3.98 17.17 6.77
N ALA A 235 4.32 16.69 7.97
CA ALA A 235 4.88 17.50 9.04
C ALA A 235 6.22 18.16 8.65
N VAL A 236 6.97 17.57 7.71
CA VAL A 236 8.20 18.13 7.14
C VAL A 236 7.99 18.81 5.79
N GLY A 237 6.75 19.16 5.45
CA GLY A 237 6.38 19.94 4.26
C GLY A 237 6.40 19.16 2.94
N ARG A 238 6.49 17.82 2.97
CA ARG A 238 6.57 17.01 1.74
C ARG A 238 5.18 16.52 1.31
N PRO A 239 4.74 16.80 0.07
CA PRO A 239 3.57 16.14 -0.51
C PRO A 239 3.77 14.63 -0.65
N VAL A 240 2.67 13.88 -0.70
CA VAL A 240 2.68 12.41 -0.76
C VAL A 240 1.89 11.92 -1.98
N LEU A 241 2.52 11.08 -2.79
CA LEU A 241 1.87 10.30 -3.84
C LEU A 241 1.57 8.91 -3.31
N VAL A 242 0.28 8.56 -3.26
CA VAL A 242 -0.19 7.21 -2.93
C VAL A 242 -0.53 6.49 -4.23
N HIS A 243 0.16 5.41 -4.56
CA HIS A 243 -0.06 4.69 -5.82
C HIS A 243 -0.27 3.20 -5.64
N CYS A 244 -0.92 2.60 -6.64
CA CYS A 244 -0.91 1.16 -6.86
C CYS A 244 -0.60 0.87 -8.33
N ALA A 245 -1.20 -0.15 -8.95
CA ALA A 245 -1.08 -0.37 -10.39
C ALA A 245 -1.79 0.72 -11.21
N HIS A 246 -3.05 1.02 -10.88
CA HIS A 246 -3.91 1.97 -11.60
C HIS A 246 -4.35 3.19 -10.79
N GLY A 247 -4.15 3.18 -9.48
CA GLY A 247 -4.58 4.27 -8.62
C GLY A 247 -6.07 4.27 -8.28
N HIS A 248 -6.74 3.11 -8.28
CA HIS A 248 -8.21 3.04 -8.15
C HIS A 248 -8.74 2.34 -6.89
N GLY A 249 -8.01 1.35 -6.37
CA GLY A 249 -8.48 0.49 -5.27
C GLY A 249 -7.55 0.52 -4.04
N ARG A 250 -6.44 -0.23 -4.10
CA ARG A 250 -5.48 -0.36 -2.99
C ARG A 250 -4.97 0.99 -2.47
N SER A 251 -4.47 1.83 -3.38
CA SER A 251 -4.00 3.18 -3.07
C SER A 251 -5.11 4.08 -2.55
N ALA A 252 -6.31 3.98 -3.13
CA ALA A 252 -7.48 4.73 -2.68
C ALA A 252 -7.89 4.33 -1.25
N THR A 253 -7.69 3.08 -0.87
CA THR A 253 -7.98 2.60 0.50
C THR A 253 -7.09 3.30 1.52
N VAL A 254 -5.77 3.35 1.25
CA VAL A 254 -4.80 4.02 2.13
C VAL A 254 -5.00 5.53 2.12
N LEU A 255 -5.21 6.15 0.94
CA LEU A 255 -5.45 7.58 0.87
C LEU A 255 -6.76 7.99 1.57
N ALA A 256 -7.82 7.17 1.48
CA ALA A 256 -9.04 7.41 2.22
C ALA A 256 -8.80 7.42 3.74
N ALA A 257 -8.01 6.49 4.26
CA ALA A 257 -7.62 6.48 5.67
C ALA A 257 -6.82 7.73 6.06
N ILE A 258 -5.89 8.19 5.22
CA ILE A 258 -5.13 9.43 5.43
C ILE A 258 -6.06 10.65 5.50
N LEU A 259 -7.00 10.78 4.56
CA LEU A 259 -7.95 11.89 4.52
C LEU A 259 -8.87 11.90 5.75
N ILE A 260 -9.29 10.72 6.22
CA ILE A 260 -10.07 10.58 7.46
C ILE A 260 -9.21 10.95 8.67
N ALA A 261 -7.95 10.52 8.70
CA ALA A 261 -7.01 10.81 9.78
C ALA A 261 -6.77 12.30 9.99
N GLU A 262 -6.75 13.07 8.90
CA GLU A 262 -6.59 14.53 8.92
C GLU A 262 -7.91 15.29 9.12
N GLY A 263 -9.04 14.60 9.25
CA GLY A 263 -10.36 15.22 9.34
C GLY A 263 -10.85 15.86 8.05
N LYS A 264 -10.21 15.57 6.91
CA LYS A 264 -10.63 16.03 5.57
C LYS A 264 -11.81 15.24 5.01
N ALA A 265 -12.06 14.05 5.56
CA ALA A 265 -13.22 13.23 5.24
C ALA A 265 -13.82 12.63 6.51
N LYS A 266 -15.15 12.53 6.57
CA LYS A 266 -15.89 12.00 7.74
C LYS A 266 -15.95 10.47 7.79
N GLY A 267 -15.56 9.80 6.71
CA GLY A 267 -15.63 8.35 6.59
C GLY A 267 -15.32 7.87 5.17
N ALA A 268 -15.47 6.57 4.96
CA ALA A 268 -15.08 5.91 3.70
C ALA A 268 -15.76 6.50 2.45
N SER A 269 -17.08 6.72 2.51
CA SER A 269 -17.85 7.23 1.38
C SER A 269 -17.48 8.67 1.02
N ASP A 270 -17.24 9.50 2.04
CA ASP A 270 -16.84 10.91 1.87
C ASP A 270 -15.43 11.02 1.28
N ALA A 271 -14.49 10.20 1.78
CA ALA A 271 -13.13 10.14 1.24
C ALA A 271 -13.11 9.65 -0.21
N GLU A 272 -13.93 8.65 -0.55
CA GLU A 272 -14.05 8.17 -1.93
C GLU A 272 -14.65 9.23 -2.85
N ALA A 273 -15.67 9.96 -2.39
CA ALA A 273 -16.26 11.06 -3.16
C ALA A 273 -15.23 12.18 -3.42
N LEU A 274 -14.43 12.54 -2.41
CA LEU A 274 -13.36 13.53 -2.54
C LEU A 274 -12.32 13.10 -3.59
N MET A 275 -11.86 11.84 -3.56
CA MET A 275 -10.93 11.33 -4.57
C MET A 275 -11.55 11.24 -5.96
N LYS A 276 -12.83 10.87 -6.08
CA LYS A 276 -13.52 10.77 -7.38
C LYS A 276 -13.63 12.11 -8.09
N ALA A 277 -13.67 13.22 -7.37
CA ALA A 277 -13.70 14.56 -7.96
C ALA A 277 -12.48 14.83 -8.86
N SER A 278 -11.29 14.31 -8.51
CA SER A 278 -10.07 14.45 -9.33
C SER A 278 -9.67 13.18 -10.08
N ARG A 279 -10.18 12.01 -9.68
CA ARG A 279 -9.91 10.72 -10.34
C ARG A 279 -11.19 9.85 -10.39
N PRO A 280 -12.06 10.03 -11.41
CA PRO A 280 -13.40 9.45 -11.44
C PRO A 280 -13.48 7.91 -11.36
N ARG A 281 -12.41 7.21 -11.72
CA ARG A 281 -12.34 5.74 -11.70
C ARG A 281 -11.98 5.15 -10.33
N VAL A 282 -11.67 5.98 -9.33
CA VAL A 282 -11.49 5.52 -7.94
C VAL A 282 -12.75 4.80 -7.48
N ARG A 283 -12.60 3.57 -7.00
CA ARG A 283 -13.71 2.77 -6.47
C ARG A 283 -13.19 1.75 -5.49
N LEU A 284 -13.60 1.88 -4.23
CA LEU A 284 -13.31 0.88 -3.21
C LEU A 284 -14.20 -0.34 -3.42
N ASN A 285 -13.60 -1.52 -3.52
CA ASN A 285 -14.34 -2.78 -3.52
C ASN A 285 -14.78 -3.16 -2.09
N THR A 286 -15.58 -4.22 -1.96
CA THR A 286 -16.12 -4.67 -0.66
C THR A 286 -15.04 -4.92 0.38
N ARG A 287 -13.94 -5.59 0.00
CA ARG A 287 -12.79 -5.89 0.89
C ARG A 287 -12.10 -4.62 1.39
N GLN A 288 -11.87 -3.68 0.47
CA GLN A 288 -11.22 -2.40 0.77
C GLN A 288 -12.07 -1.53 1.68
N ARG A 289 -13.40 -1.51 1.48
CA ARG A 289 -14.32 -0.84 2.40
C ARG A 289 -14.31 -1.50 3.76
N ALA A 290 -14.36 -2.83 3.83
CA ALA A 290 -14.34 -3.57 5.10
C ALA A 290 -13.05 -3.30 5.88
N ALA A 291 -11.88 -3.35 5.22
CA ALA A 291 -10.59 -3.05 5.85
C ALA A 291 -10.52 -1.60 6.36
N LEU A 292 -11.06 -0.64 5.60
CA LEU A 292 -11.11 0.76 6.02
C LEU A 292 -12.04 0.95 7.23
N LYS A 293 -13.22 0.30 7.25
CA LYS A 293 -14.13 0.29 8.40
C LYS A 293 -13.48 -0.32 9.64
N GLN A 294 -12.79 -1.44 9.49
CA GLN A 294 -12.06 -2.09 10.58
C GLN A 294 -10.99 -1.16 11.15
N TRP A 295 -10.21 -0.49 10.29
CA TRP A 295 -9.21 0.47 10.73
C TRP A 295 -9.83 1.66 11.49
N ILE A 296 -10.96 2.21 11.02
CA ILE A 296 -11.69 3.27 11.73
C ILE A 296 -12.10 2.80 13.13
N ALA A 297 -12.72 1.62 13.22
CA ALA A 297 -13.18 1.06 14.50
C ALA A 297 -12.01 0.83 15.49
N LEU A 298 -10.88 0.32 15.01
CA LEU A 298 -9.68 0.14 15.83
C LEU A 298 -9.15 1.47 16.36
N ARG A 299 -9.19 2.53 15.54
CA ARG A 299 -8.71 3.86 15.92
C ARG A 299 -9.65 4.57 16.93
N GLU A 300 -10.95 4.30 16.85
CA GLU A 300 -11.95 4.81 17.80
C GLU A 300 -11.99 4.00 19.11
N GLY A 301 -11.21 2.92 19.23
CA GLY A 301 -11.21 2.02 20.38
C GLY A 301 -12.44 1.12 20.46
N THR A 302 -13.18 0.97 19.35
CA THR A 302 -14.40 0.16 19.23
C THR A 302 -14.16 -1.20 18.56
N GLY A 303 -12.98 -1.44 17.99
CA GLY A 303 -12.60 -2.70 17.33
C GLY A 303 -11.72 -3.62 18.18
N LYS A 304 -11.77 -4.94 17.91
CA LYS A 304 -10.78 -5.93 18.36
C LYS A 304 -9.83 -6.29 17.21
N LEU A 305 -8.55 -6.51 17.52
CA LEU A 305 -7.59 -7.09 16.59
C LEU A 305 -7.89 -8.59 16.47
N GLU A 306 -8.19 -9.05 15.25
CA GLU A 306 -8.29 -10.48 14.90
C GLU A 306 -7.04 -10.92 14.14
#